data_AF-H9G7S2-F1
#
_entry.id   AF-H9G7S2-F1
#
_cell.length_a   1.000
_cell.length_b   1.000
_cell.length_c   1.000
_cell.angle_alpha   90.00
_cell.angle_beta   90.00
_cell.angle_gamma   90.00
#
_symmetry.space_group_name_H-M   'P 1'
#
loop_
_entity.id
_entity.type
_entity.pdbx_description
1 polymer ?
#
loop_
_entity_poly.entity_id
_entity_poly.type
_entity_poly.pdbx_seq_one_letter_code
_entity_poly.pdbx_strand_id
1 'polypeptide(L)'
;MATLSMKPGQRFTFPDWRMNRELLVSNAERQRIASHQIRQEARALRNETNNQTIWDEHDNRTRLNERIDCVNRLKEMLDKCLTNIDIEISSLTQMKEKAERALQAKNLPLDVAIENLTLRESRRGIDVVKDPVEDELHKEVEVIDATRRDLQQKVSEAFEQLCLLQEARQQLNLDHRGKMEALEIDRTCVSLNIHSPNISYKVNPTRVPNESLSPEQWDQCSQYNKERGEAEVKASYELREAIALTIAQTDNELEAQRVATEFAFRKRVHELERALDELRWGEKNTMEEIAEMEDDIRRLEEDLRIKVWNLKLAHTRLETRTYRPNLELCRDQVQQSPN
;
A
#
# COMPACT_ATOMS: atom_id res chain seq x y z
N MET A 1 115.01 42.17 -17.02
CA MET A 1 115.01 43.13 -15.90
C MET A 1 113.57 43.41 -15.49
N ALA A 2 113.14 42.90 -14.34
CA ALA A 2 111.82 43.17 -13.79
C ALA A 2 112.01 43.69 -12.36
N THR A 3 112.02 45.01 -12.20
CA THR A 3 111.99 45.67 -10.89
C THR A 3 110.56 46.14 -10.65
N LEU A 4 109.79 45.33 -9.92
CA LEU A 4 108.55 45.77 -9.29
C LEU A 4 108.90 46.74 -8.16
N SER A 5 108.86 48.04 -8.48
CA SER A 5 108.87 49.13 -7.50
C SER A 5 107.50 49.16 -6.80
N MET A 6 107.41 48.54 -5.63
CA MET A 6 106.29 48.82 -4.72
C MET A 6 106.76 49.86 -3.70
N LYS A 7 106.08 51.01 -3.67
CA LYS A 7 106.31 52.07 -2.67
C LYS A 7 106.30 51.47 -1.25
N PRO A 8 107.26 51.80 -0.37
CA PRO A 8 107.16 51.41 1.04
C PRO A 8 105.94 52.10 1.65
N GLY A 9 105.03 51.29 2.21
CA GLY A 9 103.81 51.77 2.86
C GLY A 9 104.11 52.68 4.06
N GLN A 10 103.16 53.53 4.40
CA GLN A 10 103.20 54.44 5.56
C GLN A 10 103.51 53.67 6.86
N ARG A 11 104.47 54.15 7.66
CA ARG A 11 104.85 53.54 8.95
C ARG A 11 104.05 54.20 10.08
N PHE A 12 103.26 53.42 10.80
CA PHE A 12 102.45 53.88 11.94
C PHE A 12 103.27 53.93 13.23
N THR A 13 102.91 54.81 14.16
CA THR A 13 103.56 54.91 15.46
C THR A 13 103.03 53.86 16.45
N PHE A 14 103.78 53.55 17.50
CA PHE A 14 103.33 52.58 18.53
C PHE A 14 102.01 52.99 19.22
N PRO A 15 101.76 54.29 19.52
CA PRO A 15 100.44 54.75 19.94
C PRO A 15 99.32 54.49 18.92
N ASP A 16 99.57 54.66 17.62
CA ASP A 16 98.60 54.35 16.56
C ASP A 16 98.25 52.85 16.54
N TRP A 17 99.25 51.99 16.74
CA TRP A 17 99.05 50.54 16.86
C TRP A 17 98.23 50.19 18.12
N ARG A 18 98.52 50.83 19.26
CA ARG A 18 97.78 50.61 20.51
C ARG A 18 96.32 51.04 20.38
N MET A 19 96.07 52.22 19.81
CA MET A 19 94.73 52.74 19.52
C MET A 19 93.96 51.80 18.58
N ASN A 20 94.59 51.34 17.50
CA ASN A 20 93.98 50.38 16.58
C ASN A 20 93.68 49.04 17.25
N ARG A 21 94.58 48.54 18.12
CA ARG A 21 94.34 47.31 18.90
C ARG A 21 93.15 47.47 19.85
N GLU A 22 93.05 48.58 20.57
CA GLU A 22 91.93 48.87 21.47
C GLU A 22 90.60 49.00 20.70
N LEU A 23 90.61 49.67 19.54
CA LEU A 23 89.47 49.75 18.63
C LEU A 23 89.04 48.36 18.11
N LEU A 24 90.00 47.51 17.72
CA LEU A 24 89.73 46.14 17.27
C LEU A 24 89.13 45.29 18.40
N VAL A 25 89.64 45.41 19.62
CA VAL A 25 89.11 44.69 20.79
C VAL A 25 87.69 45.17 21.13
N SER A 26 87.46 46.48 21.18
CA SER A 26 86.15 47.07 21.45
C SER A 26 85.12 46.72 20.36
N ASN A 27 85.52 46.73 19.09
CA ASN A 27 84.66 46.30 18.00
C ASN A 27 84.35 44.80 18.10
N ALA A 28 85.35 43.96 18.37
CA ALA A 28 85.15 42.52 18.55
C ALA A 28 84.24 42.19 19.75
N GLU A 29 84.28 42.99 20.82
CA GLU A 29 83.37 42.87 21.97
C GLU A 29 81.95 43.27 21.61
N ARG A 30 81.75 44.42 20.95
CA ARG A 30 80.42 44.85 20.44
C ARG A 30 79.80 43.81 19.51
N GLN A 31 80.60 43.25 18.60
CA GLN A 31 80.15 42.18 17.69
C GLN A 31 79.78 40.89 18.45
N ARG A 32 80.54 40.52 19.50
CA ARG A 32 80.22 39.37 20.35
C ARG A 32 78.92 39.57 21.12
N ILE A 33 78.67 40.77 21.66
CA ILE A 33 77.44 41.11 22.37
C ILE A 33 76.24 41.06 21.41
N ALA A 34 76.33 41.73 20.24
CA ALA A 34 75.28 41.70 19.23
C ALA A 34 74.98 40.27 18.75
N SER A 35 76.02 39.47 18.48
CA SER A 35 75.86 38.05 18.13
C SER A 35 75.20 37.23 19.25
N HIS A 36 75.56 37.50 20.51
CA HIS A 36 74.93 36.83 21.64
C HIS A 36 73.45 37.16 21.75
N GLN A 37 73.08 38.44 21.61
CA GLN A 37 71.70 38.90 21.63
C GLN A 37 70.88 38.29 20.50
N ILE A 38 71.35 38.35 19.24
CA ILE A 38 70.67 37.74 18.09
C ILE A 38 70.48 36.23 18.29
N ARG A 39 71.47 35.52 18.85
CA ARG A 39 71.33 34.09 19.15
C ARG A 39 70.31 33.82 20.25
N GLN A 40 70.22 34.68 21.27
CA GLN A 40 69.20 34.55 22.31
C GLN A 40 67.80 34.80 21.75
N GLU A 41 67.61 35.86 20.97
CA GLU A 41 66.36 36.20 20.29
C GLU A 41 65.94 35.08 19.33
N ALA A 42 66.86 34.56 18.51
CA ALA A 42 66.57 33.45 17.60
C ALA A 42 66.19 32.16 18.35
N ARG A 43 66.80 31.88 19.51
CA ARG A 43 66.43 30.74 20.36
C ARG A 43 65.05 30.92 20.98
N ALA A 44 64.75 32.12 21.47
CA ALA A 44 63.43 32.44 22.03
C ALA A 44 62.35 32.28 20.96
N LEU A 45 62.55 32.90 19.78
CA LEU A 45 61.64 32.81 18.64
C LEU A 45 61.44 31.36 18.19
N ARG A 46 62.51 30.56 18.09
CA ARG A 46 62.40 29.15 17.70
C ARG A 46 61.59 28.34 18.72
N ASN A 47 61.76 28.59 20.01
CA ASN A 47 61.00 27.89 21.04
C ASN A 47 59.53 28.29 21.00
N GLU A 48 59.25 29.58 20.84
CA GLU A 48 57.89 30.13 20.69
C GLU A 48 57.18 29.53 19.48
N THR A 49 57.80 29.59 18.29
CA THR A 49 57.20 29.06 17.06
C THR A 49 57.04 27.54 17.09
N ASN A 50 57.98 26.82 17.71
CA ASN A 50 57.85 25.37 17.89
C ASN A 50 56.68 25.01 18.80
N ASN A 51 56.53 25.71 19.93
CA ASN A 51 55.40 25.51 20.84
C ASN A 51 54.09 25.86 20.16
N GLN A 52 54.03 27.00 19.45
CA GLN A 52 52.85 27.41 18.70
C GLN A 52 52.46 26.36 17.66
N THR A 53 53.43 25.84 16.89
CA THR A 53 53.19 24.81 15.87
C THR A 53 52.61 23.52 16.48
N ILE A 54 53.14 23.08 17.63
CA ILE A 54 52.62 21.89 18.33
C ILE A 54 51.19 22.12 18.82
N TRP A 55 50.91 23.30 19.38
CA TRP A 55 49.58 23.66 19.85
C TRP A 55 48.56 23.77 18.71
N ASP A 56 48.93 24.43 17.61
CA ASP A 56 48.07 24.58 16.43
C ASP A 56 47.73 23.23 15.80
N GLU A 57 48.70 22.32 15.70
CA GLU A 57 48.47 20.95 15.20
C GLU A 57 47.53 20.17 16.15
N HIS A 58 47.73 20.31 17.46
CA HIS A 58 46.88 19.65 18.45
C HIS A 58 45.44 20.17 18.42
N ASP A 59 45.25 21.50 18.35
CA ASP A 59 43.94 22.13 18.22
C ASP A 59 43.25 21.73 16.90
N ASN A 60 43.98 21.72 15.78
CA ASN A 60 43.45 21.27 14.49
C ASN A 60 42.97 19.81 14.55
N ARG A 61 43.79 18.92 15.09
CA ARG A 61 43.45 17.51 15.25
C ARG A 61 42.24 17.32 16.16
N THR A 62 42.13 18.09 17.23
CA THR A 62 40.99 18.06 18.14
C THR A 62 39.70 18.45 17.43
N ARG A 63 39.70 19.57 16.67
CA ARG A 63 38.55 20.02 15.89
C ARG A 63 38.12 19.03 14.81
N LEU A 64 39.07 18.35 14.16
CA LEU A 64 38.77 17.29 13.20
C LEU A 64 38.09 16.08 13.87
N ASN A 65 38.56 15.67 15.06
CA ASN A 65 37.90 14.59 15.81
C ASN A 65 36.49 14.98 16.26
N GLU A 66 36.30 16.19 16.78
CA GLU A 66 34.96 16.71 17.14
C GLU A 66 34.02 16.72 15.92
N ARG A 67 34.54 17.07 14.73
CA ARG A 67 33.79 17.02 13.49
C ARG A 67 33.40 15.59 13.14
N ILE A 68 34.33 14.63 13.21
CA ILE A 68 34.04 13.20 13.00
C ILE A 68 32.92 12.72 13.92
N ASP A 69 32.98 13.06 15.21
CA ASP A 69 31.94 12.69 16.19
C ASP A 69 30.58 13.33 15.88
N CYS A 70 30.56 14.56 15.39
CA CYS A 70 29.34 15.22 14.90
C CYS A 70 28.75 14.49 13.68
N VAL A 71 29.57 14.17 12.67
CA VAL A 71 29.10 13.49 11.46
C VAL A 71 28.65 12.06 11.78
N ASN A 72 29.35 11.33 12.66
CA ASN A 72 28.93 10.00 13.11
C ASN A 72 27.55 10.03 13.78
N ARG A 73 27.28 11.01 14.65
CA ARG A 73 25.95 11.16 15.28
C ARG A 73 24.84 11.36 14.27
N LEU A 74 25.05 12.20 13.26
CA LEU A 74 24.06 12.38 12.19
C LEU A 74 23.92 11.12 11.32
N LYS A 75 25.03 10.44 11.01
CA LYS A 75 25.01 9.17 10.28
C LYS A 75 24.14 8.14 11.01
N GLU A 76 24.36 7.94 12.31
CA GLU A 76 23.58 6.99 13.12
C GLU A 76 22.10 7.37 13.20
N MET A 77 21.78 8.66 13.24
CA MET A 77 20.42 9.17 13.18
C MET A 77 19.76 8.82 11.82
N LEU A 78 20.46 9.05 10.72
CA LEU A 78 19.99 8.71 9.37
C LEU A 78 19.82 7.19 9.19
N ASP A 79 20.76 6.39 9.70
CA ASP A 79 20.68 4.92 9.68
C ASP A 79 19.41 4.40 10.37
N LYS A 80 19.08 4.96 11.55
CA LYS A 80 17.84 4.63 12.28
C LYS A 80 16.60 5.02 11.47
N CYS A 81 16.58 6.21 10.90
CA CYS A 81 15.47 6.69 10.09
C CYS A 81 15.24 5.82 8.85
N LEU A 82 16.33 5.48 8.14
CA LEU A 82 16.31 4.57 6.98
C LEU A 82 15.76 3.20 7.35
N THR A 83 16.22 2.62 8.47
CA THR A 83 15.73 1.32 8.97
C THR A 83 14.23 1.37 9.25
N ASN A 84 13.76 2.43 9.90
CA ASN A 84 12.33 2.61 10.18
C ASN A 84 11.49 2.73 8.91
N ILE A 85 11.97 3.46 7.91
CA ILE A 85 11.29 3.58 6.61
C ILE A 85 11.26 2.25 5.87
N ASP A 86 12.35 1.48 5.86
CA ASP A 86 12.37 0.17 5.19
C ASP A 86 11.40 -0.82 5.86
N ILE A 87 11.33 -0.82 7.20
CA ILE A 87 10.32 -1.59 7.94
C ILE A 87 8.91 -1.15 7.56
N GLU A 88 8.66 0.15 7.48
CA GLU A 88 7.34 0.68 7.15
C GLU A 88 6.94 0.39 5.70
N ILE A 89 7.84 0.54 4.72
CA ILE A 89 7.62 0.15 3.32
C ILE A 89 7.22 -1.33 3.26
N SER A 90 7.91 -2.21 3.98
CA SER A 90 7.58 -3.64 3.99
C SER A 90 6.21 -3.91 4.62
N SER A 91 5.85 -3.15 5.65
CA SER A 91 4.57 -3.30 6.38
C SER A 91 3.39 -2.77 5.57
N LEU A 92 3.53 -1.61 4.93
CA LEU A 92 2.50 -1.03 4.06
C LEU A 92 2.31 -1.88 2.79
N THR A 93 3.40 -2.42 2.22
CA THR A 93 3.31 -3.35 1.09
C THR A 93 2.46 -4.58 1.44
N GLN A 94 2.72 -5.20 2.60
CA GLN A 94 1.91 -6.34 3.06
C GLN A 94 0.43 -5.97 3.29
N MET A 95 0.14 -4.77 3.80
CA MET A 95 -1.24 -4.31 3.99
C MET A 95 -1.94 -4.03 2.66
N LYS A 96 -1.25 -3.43 1.69
CA LYS A 96 -1.73 -3.25 0.32
C LYS A 96 -2.08 -4.59 -0.33
N GLU A 97 -1.18 -5.57 -0.25
CA GLU A 97 -1.43 -6.92 -0.79
C GLU A 97 -2.61 -7.62 -0.12
N LYS A 98 -2.82 -7.40 1.19
CA LYS A 98 -4.02 -7.89 1.89
C LYS A 98 -5.29 -7.25 1.34
N ALA A 99 -5.29 -5.94 1.12
CA ALA A 99 -6.43 -5.21 0.54
C ALA A 99 -6.71 -5.65 -0.91
N GLU A 100 -5.67 -5.84 -1.73
CA GLU A 100 -5.79 -6.36 -3.10
C GLU A 100 -6.37 -7.78 -3.13
N ARG A 101 -5.93 -8.66 -2.22
CA ARG A 101 -6.50 -10.01 -2.08
C ARG A 101 -7.96 -9.95 -1.62
N ALA A 102 -8.28 -9.08 -0.66
CA ALA A 102 -9.66 -8.88 -0.22
C ALA A 102 -10.55 -8.39 -1.37
N LEU A 103 -10.07 -7.45 -2.18
CA LEU A 103 -10.74 -6.94 -3.37
C LEU A 103 -10.98 -8.05 -4.41
N GLN A 104 -9.95 -8.84 -4.72
CA GLN A 104 -10.05 -9.95 -5.68
C GLN A 104 -11.05 -11.01 -5.21
N ALA A 105 -11.08 -11.30 -3.90
CA ALA A 105 -12.00 -12.26 -3.32
C ALA A 105 -13.48 -11.88 -3.50
N LYS A 106 -13.80 -10.59 -3.77
CA LYS A 106 -15.18 -10.13 -4.00
C LYS A 106 -15.68 -10.39 -5.42
N ASN A 107 -14.82 -10.74 -6.37
CA ASN A 107 -15.22 -11.00 -7.76
C ASN A 107 -16.16 -12.22 -7.86
N LEU A 108 -15.81 -13.33 -7.20
CA LEU A 108 -16.62 -14.55 -7.27
C LEU A 108 -18.02 -14.36 -6.67
N PRO A 109 -18.20 -13.79 -5.46
CA PRO A 109 -19.52 -13.47 -4.93
C PRO A 109 -20.35 -12.57 -5.86
N LEU A 110 -19.71 -11.58 -6.51
CA LEU A 110 -20.40 -10.73 -7.47
C LEU A 110 -20.92 -11.51 -8.68
N ASP A 111 -20.05 -12.33 -9.28
CA ASP A 111 -20.41 -13.16 -10.43
C ASP A 111 -21.57 -14.11 -10.09
N VAL A 112 -21.54 -14.70 -8.89
CA VAL A 112 -22.62 -15.55 -8.38
C VAL A 112 -23.92 -14.77 -8.19
N ALA A 113 -23.87 -13.57 -7.62
CA ALA A 113 -25.07 -12.74 -7.44
C ALA A 113 -25.70 -12.34 -8.79
N ILE A 114 -24.87 -11.97 -9.78
CA ILE A 114 -25.30 -11.66 -11.15
C ILE A 114 -25.86 -12.91 -11.83
N GLU A 115 -25.21 -14.07 -11.70
CA GLU A 115 -25.71 -15.32 -12.26
C GLU A 115 -27.09 -15.67 -11.68
N ASN A 116 -27.28 -15.52 -10.36
CA ASN A 116 -28.58 -15.73 -9.73
C ASN A 116 -29.65 -14.78 -10.29
N LEU A 117 -29.33 -13.49 -10.49
CA LEU A 117 -30.24 -12.53 -11.12
C LEU A 117 -30.61 -12.95 -12.55
N THR A 118 -29.62 -13.32 -13.38
CA THR A 118 -29.88 -13.76 -14.76
C THR A 118 -30.73 -15.04 -14.83
N LEU A 119 -30.49 -16.00 -13.93
CA LEU A 119 -31.33 -17.20 -13.82
C LEU A 119 -32.77 -16.85 -13.43
N ARG A 120 -32.96 -15.86 -12.57
CA ARG A 120 -34.31 -15.39 -12.20
C ARG A 120 -35.02 -14.68 -13.36
N GLU A 121 -34.31 -13.86 -14.13
CA GLU A 121 -34.83 -13.23 -15.34
C GLU A 121 -35.23 -14.26 -16.42
N SER A 122 -34.59 -15.43 -16.43
CA SER A 122 -34.90 -16.51 -17.36
C SER A 122 -36.20 -17.28 -17.08
N ARG A 123 -36.87 -17.00 -15.94
CA ARG A 123 -38.17 -17.60 -15.60
C ARG A 123 -39.24 -17.20 -16.61
N ARG A 124 -40.37 -17.92 -16.62
CA ARG A 124 -41.41 -17.76 -17.66
C ARG A 124 -42.75 -17.34 -17.08
N GLY A 125 -43.43 -16.44 -17.79
CA GLY A 125 -44.80 -16.05 -17.48
C GLY A 125 -44.93 -15.47 -16.08
N ILE A 126 -45.87 -16.02 -15.30
CA ILE A 126 -46.19 -15.52 -13.96
C ILE A 126 -45.09 -15.78 -12.93
N ASP A 127 -44.12 -16.65 -13.23
CA ASP A 127 -43.01 -16.97 -12.31
C ASP A 127 -41.89 -15.90 -12.32
N VAL A 128 -41.95 -14.96 -13.28
CA VAL A 128 -41.10 -13.76 -13.29
C VAL A 128 -41.70 -12.74 -12.33
N VAL A 129 -41.34 -12.85 -11.05
CA VAL A 129 -41.89 -12.02 -9.97
C VAL A 129 -40.77 -11.31 -9.24
N LYS A 130 -40.96 -10.01 -9.03
CA LYS A 130 -40.20 -9.25 -8.05
C LYS A 130 -40.58 -9.71 -6.65
N ASP A 131 -39.70 -10.50 -6.06
CA ASP A 131 -39.85 -11.05 -4.71
C ASP A 131 -38.70 -10.55 -3.81
N PRO A 132 -38.77 -10.77 -2.49
CA PRO A 132 -37.71 -10.34 -1.58
C PRO A 132 -36.32 -10.93 -1.92
N VAL A 133 -36.23 -12.04 -2.66
CA VAL A 133 -34.95 -12.60 -3.07
C VAL A 133 -34.32 -11.73 -4.15
N GLU A 134 -35.12 -11.26 -5.11
CA GLU A 134 -34.64 -10.34 -6.14
C GLU A 134 -34.17 -9.01 -5.55
N ASP A 135 -34.90 -8.46 -4.58
CA ASP A 135 -34.53 -7.22 -3.89
C ASP A 135 -33.20 -7.38 -3.11
N GLU A 136 -33.04 -8.48 -2.35
CA GLU A 136 -31.81 -8.74 -1.61
C GLU A 136 -30.62 -9.07 -2.52
N LEU A 137 -30.83 -9.72 -3.68
CA LEU A 137 -29.77 -9.96 -4.67
C LEU A 137 -29.26 -8.66 -5.31
N HIS A 138 -30.16 -7.73 -5.66
CA HIS A 138 -29.74 -6.42 -6.18
C HIS A 138 -28.95 -5.65 -5.12
N LYS A 139 -29.42 -5.68 -3.87
CA LYS A 139 -28.71 -5.06 -2.75
C LYS A 139 -27.35 -5.72 -2.48
N GLU A 140 -27.24 -7.04 -2.63
CA GLU A 140 -25.97 -7.75 -2.55
C GLU A 140 -24.98 -7.30 -3.62
N VAL A 141 -25.42 -7.15 -4.87
CA VAL A 141 -24.59 -6.56 -5.95
C VAL A 141 -24.15 -5.14 -5.59
N GLU A 142 -25.06 -4.28 -5.13
CA GLU A 142 -24.76 -2.90 -4.76
C GLU A 142 -23.73 -2.81 -3.61
N VAL A 143 -23.88 -3.63 -2.57
CA VAL A 143 -22.95 -3.71 -1.44
C VAL A 143 -21.60 -4.25 -1.89
N ILE A 144 -21.57 -5.31 -2.71
CA ILE A 144 -20.31 -5.84 -3.24
C ILE A 144 -19.59 -4.78 -4.08
N ASP A 145 -20.28 -4.07 -4.96
CA ASP A 145 -19.64 -3.01 -5.75
C ASP A 145 -19.18 -1.82 -4.91
N ALA A 146 -19.91 -1.47 -3.84
CA ALA A 146 -19.49 -0.44 -2.89
C ALA A 146 -18.21 -0.85 -2.16
N THR A 147 -18.18 -2.06 -1.58
CA THR A 147 -16.99 -2.57 -0.89
C THR A 147 -15.78 -2.69 -1.82
N ARG A 148 -15.98 -3.08 -3.10
CA ARG A 148 -14.92 -3.10 -4.11
C ARG A 148 -14.36 -1.71 -4.38
N ARG A 149 -15.21 -0.69 -4.48
CA ARG A 149 -14.79 0.71 -4.68
C ARG A 149 -13.97 1.22 -3.48
N ASP A 150 -14.43 0.96 -2.27
CA ASP A 150 -13.75 1.39 -1.05
C ASP A 150 -12.38 0.72 -0.90
N LEU A 151 -12.30 -0.59 -1.12
CA LEU A 151 -11.03 -1.33 -1.10
C LEU A 151 -10.09 -0.86 -2.22
N GLN A 152 -10.60 -0.61 -3.43
CA GLN A 152 -9.78 -0.10 -4.54
C GLN A 152 -9.22 1.29 -4.24
N GLN A 153 -10.01 2.18 -3.64
CA GLN A 153 -9.53 3.48 -3.20
C GLN A 153 -8.38 3.33 -2.20
N LYS A 154 -8.55 2.46 -1.20
CA LYS A 154 -7.51 2.20 -0.19
C LYS A 154 -6.22 1.61 -0.78
N VAL A 155 -6.34 0.75 -1.79
CA VAL A 155 -5.18 0.22 -2.53
C VAL A 155 -4.44 1.34 -3.28
N SER A 156 -5.16 2.27 -3.90
CA SER A 156 -4.56 3.43 -4.58
C SER A 156 -3.87 4.38 -3.60
N GLU A 157 -4.52 4.71 -2.47
CA GLU A 157 -3.92 5.52 -1.40
C GLU A 157 -2.64 4.86 -0.86
N ALA A 158 -2.65 3.53 -0.66
CA ALA A 158 -1.47 2.78 -0.22
C ALA A 158 -0.33 2.82 -1.24
N PHE A 159 -0.65 2.77 -2.53
CA PHE A 159 0.36 2.88 -3.59
C PHE A 159 1.01 4.27 -3.62
N GLU A 160 0.22 5.33 -3.52
CA GLU A 160 0.73 6.71 -3.46
C GLU A 160 1.63 6.91 -2.24
N GLN A 161 1.21 6.44 -1.07
CA GLN A 161 2.01 6.54 0.15
C GLN A 161 3.33 5.74 0.05
N LEU A 162 3.33 4.58 -0.62
CA LEU A 162 4.56 3.83 -0.90
C LEU A 162 5.54 4.63 -1.78
N CYS A 163 5.04 5.38 -2.77
CA CYS A 163 5.88 6.27 -3.57
C CYS A 163 6.51 7.37 -2.71
N LEU A 164 5.74 8.02 -1.85
CA LEU A 164 6.23 9.07 -0.94
C LEU A 164 7.31 8.53 0.03
N LEU A 165 7.09 7.35 0.61
CA LEU A 165 8.08 6.67 1.44
C LEU A 165 9.36 6.35 0.67
N GLN A 166 9.25 5.90 -0.59
CA GLN A 166 10.41 5.63 -1.44
C GLN A 166 11.19 6.90 -1.76
N GLU A 167 10.53 8.03 -2.03
CA GLU A 167 11.18 9.32 -2.23
C GLU A 167 11.93 9.78 -0.97
N ALA A 168 11.27 9.74 0.19
CA ALA A 168 11.89 10.08 1.46
C ALA A 168 13.12 9.19 1.74
N ARG A 169 13.00 7.88 1.46
CA ARG A 169 14.12 6.93 1.57
C ARG A 169 15.28 7.30 0.66
N GLN A 170 15.01 7.71 -0.59
CA GLN A 170 16.06 8.10 -1.52
C GLN A 170 16.79 9.35 -1.03
N GLN A 171 16.06 10.36 -0.54
CA GLN A 171 16.66 11.58 0.01
C GLN A 171 17.55 11.28 1.23
N LEU A 172 17.08 10.46 2.16
CA LEU A 172 17.86 10.03 3.31
C LEU A 172 19.11 9.25 2.92
N ASN A 173 19.02 8.38 1.91
CA ASN A 173 20.18 7.64 1.39
C ASN A 173 21.23 8.56 0.76
N LEU A 174 20.80 9.59 0.03
CA LEU A 174 21.71 10.58 -0.55
C LEU A 174 22.48 11.34 0.53
N ASP A 175 21.78 11.80 1.57
CA ASP A 175 22.42 12.48 2.71
C ASP A 175 23.35 11.52 3.47
N HIS A 176 22.89 10.30 3.76
CA HIS A 176 23.70 9.28 4.44
C HIS A 176 24.99 8.96 3.68
N ARG A 177 24.92 8.79 2.35
CA ARG A 177 26.10 8.59 1.51
C ARG A 177 27.05 9.78 1.60
N GLY A 178 26.52 11.01 1.53
CA GLY A 178 27.31 12.22 1.72
C GLY A 178 28.00 12.28 3.08
N LYS A 179 27.33 11.85 4.17
CA LYS A 179 27.96 11.76 5.49
C LYS A 179 29.07 10.71 5.54
N MET A 180 28.90 9.57 4.89
CA MET A 180 29.93 8.52 4.83
C MET A 180 31.19 8.98 4.08
N GLU A 181 31.01 9.61 2.91
CA GLU A 181 32.12 10.16 2.13
C GLU A 181 32.86 11.26 2.92
N ALA A 182 32.12 12.15 3.60
CA ALA A 182 32.72 13.16 4.47
C ALA A 182 33.52 12.53 5.63
N LEU A 183 32.99 11.49 6.28
CA LEU A 183 33.70 10.76 7.33
C LEU A 183 35.00 10.10 6.82
N GLU A 184 35.00 9.55 5.61
CA GLU A 184 36.18 8.94 5.02
C GLU A 184 37.28 9.98 4.77
N ILE A 185 36.91 11.14 4.23
CA ILE A 185 37.81 12.27 4.02
C ILE A 185 38.37 12.76 5.37
N ASP A 186 37.51 13.01 6.36
CA ASP A 186 37.92 13.53 7.66
C ASP A 186 38.83 12.55 8.42
N ARG A 187 38.54 11.24 8.36
CA ARG A 187 39.42 10.19 8.91
C ARG A 187 40.77 10.16 8.23
N THR A 188 40.79 10.34 6.90
CA THR A 188 42.04 10.45 6.14
C THR A 188 42.84 11.67 6.62
N CYS A 189 42.19 12.83 6.78
CA CYS A 189 42.82 14.04 7.29
C CYS A 189 43.45 13.83 8.69
N VAL A 190 42.74 13.21 9.63
CA VAL A 190 43.27 12.92 10.99
C VAL A 190 44.44 11.93 10.98
N SER A 191 44.50 11.05 9.97
CA SER A 191 45.58 10.07 9.81
C SER A 191 46.89 10.68 9.26
N LEU A 192 46.80 11.83 8.58
CA LEU A 192 47.97 12.53 8.05
C LEU A 192 48.84 13.03 9.21
N ASN A 193 50.16 12.99 8.98
CA ASN A 193 51.17 13.50 9.90
C ASN A 193 52.35 14.08 9.12
N ILE A 194 53.28 14.73 9.81
CA ILE A 194 54.45 15.38 9.20
C ILE A 194 55.38 14.45 8.41
N HIS A 195 55.28 13.13 8.61
CA HIS A 195 56.07 12.12 7.89
C HIS A 195 55.31 11.49 6.73
N SER A 196 54.09 11.96 6.44
CA SER A 196 53.26 11.43 5.37
C SER A 196 53.81 11.87 4.00
N PRO A 197 53.92 10.96 3.01
CA PRO A 197 54.63 11.24 1.76
C PRO A 197 53.97 12.31 0.85
N ASN A 198 52.66 12.56 1.03
CA ASN A 198 51.86 13.44 0.16
C ASN A 198 51.55 14.82 0.77
N ILE A 199 52.26 15.24 1.81
CA ILE A 199 52.13 16.62 2.33
C ILE A 199 52.82 17.61 1.40
N SER A 200 52.15 18.71 1.06
CA SER A 200 52.71 19.76 0.21
C SER A 200 52.02 21.09 0.50
N TYR A 201 52.69 22.20 0.19
CA TYR A 201 52.01 23.49 0.14
C TYR A 201 50.90 23.46 -0.91
N LYS A 202 49.73 24.00 -0.57
CA LYS A 202 48.58 24.10 -1.46
C LYS A 202 48.38 25.55 -1.89
N VAL A 203 47.96 25.76 -3.13
CA VAL A 203 47.61 27.09 -3.64
C VAL A 203 46.27 27.50 -3.05
N ASN A 204 46.21 28.65 -2.38
CA ASN A 204 45.02 29.18 -1.71
C ASN A 204 44.33 28.15 -0.79
N PRO A 205 44.99 27.72 0.31
CA PRO A 205 44.47 26.67 1.20
C PRO A 205 43.17 27.06 1.91
N THR A 206 42.92 28.36 2.09
CA THR A 206 41.71 28.91 2.73
C THR A 206 40.57 29.18 1.74
N ARG A 207 40.67 28.68 0.51
CA ARG A 207 39.60 28.85 -0.49
C ARG A 207 38.32 28.14 -0.05
N VAL A 208 37.19 28.81 -0.22
CA VAL A 208 35.86 28.23 -0.01
C VAL A 208 35.27 27.94 -1.39
N PRO A 209 34.95 26.67 -1.72
CA PRO A 209 34.27 26.34 -2.96
C PRO A 209 32.94 27.11 -3.12
N ASN A 210 32.56 27.41 -4.36
CA ASN A 210 31.23 27.94 -4.65
C ASN A 210 30.17 26.93 -4.16
N GLU A 211 29.04 27.41 -3.63
CA GLU A 211 27.94 26.59 -3.08
C GLU A 211 28.26 25.84 -1.78
N SER A 212 29.29 26.26 -1.03
CA SER A 212 29.55 25.73 0.32
C SER A 212 28.43 26.09 1.30
N LEU A 213 28.00 25.12 2.10
CA LEU A 213 27.00 25.30 3.15
C LEU A 213 27.63 25.71 4.48
N SER A 214 26.91 26.50 5.27
CA SER A 214 27.28 26.71 6.68
C SER A 214 27.06 25.44 7.51
N PRO A 215 27.75 25.27 8.66
CA PRO A 215 27.51 24.13 9.55
C PRO A 215 26.04 24.05 10.02
N GLU A 216 25.40 25.19 10.24
CA GLU A 216 23.98 25.29 10.62
C GLU A 216 23.07 24.79 9.49
N GLN A 217 23.31 25.23 8.25
CA GLN A 217 22.54 24.78 7.08
C GLN A 217 22.73 23.29 6.80
N TRP A 218 23.95 22.77 7.02
CA TRP A 218 24.26 21.35 6.87
C TRP A 218 23.52 20.47 7.89
N ASP A 219 23.42 20.91 9.14
CA ASP A 219 22.68 20.22 10.20
C ASP A 219 21.17 20.28 9.94
N GLN A 220 20.65 21.45 9.58
CA GLN A 220 19.24 21.65 9.22
C GLN A 220 18.80 20.77 8.05
N CYS A 221 19.65 20.57 7.03
CA CYS A 221 19.33 19.68 5.91
C CYS A 221 19.09 18.23 6.37
N SER A 222 19.95 17.71 7.24
CA SER A 222 19.78 16.36 7.79
C SER A 222 18.59 16.23 8.74
N GLN A 223 18.33 17.26 9.56
CA GLN A 223 17.16 17.30 10.42
C GLN A 223 15.87 17.33 9.60
N TYR A 224 15.80 18.16 8.55
CA TYR A 224 14.66 18.21 7.65
C TYR A 224 14.37 16.86 6.98
N ASN A 225 15.40 16.18 6.45
CA ASN A 225 15.24 14.88 5.83
C ASN A 225 14.71 13.84 6.81
N LYS A 226 15.18 13.87 8.07
CA LYS A 226 14.68 13.02 9.14
C LYS A 226 13.21 13.31 9.45
N GLU A 227 12.86 14.58 9.69
CA GLU A 227 11.49 14.99 10.03
C GLU A 227 10.51 14.63 8.92
N ARG A 228 10.89 14.84 7.65
CA ARG A 228 10.13 14.38 6.49
C ARG A 228 9.94 12.87 6.53
N GLY A 229 11.01 12.10 6.73
CA GLY A 229 10.93 10.63 6.83
C GLY A 229 10.01 10.15 7.95
N GLU A 230 10.09 10.76 9.13
CA GLU A 230 9.23 10.45 10.28
C GLU A 230 7.76 10.81 10.03
N ALA A 231 7.49 11.92 9.34
CA ALA A 231 6.15 12.31 8.95
C ALA A 231 5.51 11.32 7.96
N GLU A 232 6.26 10.88 6.94
CA GLU A 232 5.77 9.88 5.98
C GLU A 232 5.52 8.51 6.63
N VAL A 233 6.39 8.10 7.56
CA VAL A 233 6.19 6.88 8.34
C VAL A 233 4.90 6.99 9.15
N LYS A 234 4.68 8.10 9.86
CA LYS A 234 3.47 8.32 10.64
C LYS A 234 2.20 8.27 9.77
N ALA A 235 2.19 8.95 8.63
CA ALA A 235 1.08 8.91 7.68
C ALA A 235 0.80 7.48 7.19
N SER A 236 1.85 6.70 6.93
CA SER A 236 1.74 5.29 6.56
C SER A 236 1.14 4.42 7.66
N TYR A 237 1.50 4.62 8.93
CA TYR A 237 0.88 3.93 10.06
C TYR A 237 -0.63 4.18 10.12
N GLU A 238 -1.05 5.45 10.04
CA GLU A 238 -2.47 5.84 10.05
C GLU A 238 -3.22 5.21 8.87
N LEU A 239 -2.60 5.19 7.68
CA LEU A 239 -3.18 4.56 6.50
C LEU A 239 -3.32 3.04 6.66
N ARG A 240 -2.34 2.35 7.25
CA ARG A 240 -2.44 0.90 7.53
C ARG A 240 -3.59 0.57 8.48
N GLU A 241 -3.78 1.38 9.52
CA GLU A 241 -4.92 1.23 10.43
C GLU A 241 -6.24 1.45 9.69
N ALA A 242 -6.34 2.51 8.87
CA ALA A 242 -7.52 2.77 8.05
C ALA A 242 -7.82 1.61 7.09
N ILE A 243 -6.81 1.05 6.40
CA ILE A 243 -6.97 -0.12 5.51
C ILE A 243 -7.50 -1.32 6.29
N ALA A 244 -6.92 -1.61 7.46
CA ALA A 244 -7.36 -2.73 8.29
C ALA A 244 -8.82 -2.58 8.75
N LEU A 245 -9.21 -1.36 9.13
CA LEU A 245 -10.59 -1.04 9.50
C LEU A 245 -11.54 -1.19 8.32
N THR A 246 -11.20 -0.66 7.13
CA THR A 246 -12.02 -0.82 5.92
C THR A 246 -12.21 -2.29 5.56
N ILE A 247 -11.15 -3.11 5.61
CA ILE A 247 -11.27 -4.56 5.38
C ILE A 247 -12.29 -5.18 6.36
N ALA A 248 -12.14 -4.91 7.66
CA ALA A 248 -13.05 -5.45 8.66
C ALA A 248 -14.50 -4.96 8.51
N GLN A 249 -14.70 -3.69 8.16
CA GLN A 249 -16.02 -3.10 7.92
C GLN A 249 -16.70 -3.76 6.71
N THR A 250 -16.00 -3.82 5.58
CA THR A 250 -16.53 -4.42 4.35
C THR A 250 -16.85 -5.91 4.53
N ASP A 251 -16.04 -6.66 5.29
CA ASP A 251 -16.33 -8.07 5.59
C ASP A 251 -17.59 -8.23 6.46
N ASN A 252 -17.80 -7.36 7.45
CA ASN A 252 -19.01 -7.38 8.28
C ASN A 252 -20.27 -7.00 7.48
N GLU A 253 -20.19 -5.99 6.62
CA GLU A 253 -21.31 -5.56 5.76
C GLU A 253 -21.71 -6.67 4.79
N LEU A 254 -20.73 -7.34 4.18
CA LEU A 254 -20.97 -8.45 3.27
C LEU A 254 -21.54 -9.68 4.00
N GLU A 255 -21.06 -9.98 5.20
CA GLU A 255 -21.61 -11.06 6.02
C GLU A 255 -23.09 -10.79 6.36
N ALA A 256 -23.41 -9.57 6.77
CA ALA A 256 -24.78 -9.17 7.05
C ALA A 256 -25.68 -9.29 5.81
N GLN A 257 -25.19 -8.84 4.65
CA GLN A 257 -25.95 -8.94 3.40
C GLN A 257 -26.10 -10.40 2.94
N ARG A 258 -25.07 -11.25 3.08
CA ARG A 258 -25.15 -12.69 2.78
C ARG A 258 -26.24 -13.37 3.60
N VAL A 259 -26.32 -13.08 4.91
CA VAL A 259 -27.33 -13.64 5.80
C VAL A 259 -28.73 -13.19 5.39
N ALA A 260 -28.91 -11.93 4.99
CA ALA A 260 -30.18 -11.41 4.51
C ALA A 260 -30.63 -12.11 3.21
N THR A 261 -29.75 -12.21 2.21
CA THR A 261 -30.03 -12.90 0.95
C THR A 261 -30.33 -14.38 1.18
N GLU A 262 -29.54 -15.07 2.00
CA GLU A 262 -29.75 -16.49 2.31
C GLU A 262 -31.10 -16.72 3.00
N PHE A 263 -31.48 -15.85 3.93
CA PHE A 263 -32.78 -15.92 4.58
C PHE A 263 -33.93 -15.75 3.58
N ALA A 264 -33.83 -14.76 2.68
CA ALA A 264 -34.81 -14.55 1.63
C ALA A 264 -34.96 -15.80 0.74
N PHE A 265 -33.83 -16.41 0.32
CA PHE A 265 -33.84 -17.64 -0.46
C PHE A 265 -34.53 -18.79 0.27
N ARG A 266 -34.15 -19.06 1.53
CA ARG A 266 -34.75 -20.13 2.33
C ARG A 266 -36.26 -19.97 2.46
N LYS A 267 -36.73 -18.74 2.70
CA LYS A 267 -38.16 -18.43 2.76
C LYS A 267 -38.85 -18.71 1.43
N ARG A 268 -38.27 -18.26 0.31
CA ARG A 268 -38.85 -18.42 -1.02
C ARG A 268 -38.88 -19.88 -1.47
N VAL A 269 -37.84 -20.65 -1.17
CA VAL A 269 -37.80 -22.10 -1.44
C VAL A 269 -38.93 -22.80 -0.69
N HIS A 270 -39.12 -22.51 0.59
CA HIS A 270 -40.19 -23.09 1.38
C HIS A 270 -41.60 -22.75 0.84
N GLU A 271 -41.82 -21.49 0.40
CA GLU A 271 -43.07 -21.09 -0.24
C GLU A 271 -43.34 -21.88 -1.53
N LEU A 272 -42.31 -22.08 -2.36
CA LEU A 272 -42.42 -22.82 -3.62
C LEU A 272 -42.67 -24.31 -3.39
N GLU A 273 -42.00 -24.92 -2.41
CA GLU A 273 -42.23 -26.32 -2.03
C GLU A 273 -43.67 -26.54 -1.58
N ARG A 274 -44.19 -25.65 -0.73
CA ARG A 274 -45.59 -25.70 -0.29
C ARG A 274 -46.59 -25.56 -1.43
N ALA A 275 -46.37 -24.60 -2.32
CA ALA A 275 -47.24 -24.40 -3.48
C ALA A 275 -47.22 -25.63 -4.42
N LEU A 276 -46.04 -26.25 -4.60
CA LEU A 276 -45.90 -27.47 -5.40
C LEU A 276 -46.67 -28.65 -4.79
N ASP A 277 -46.58 -28.83 -3.46
CA ASP A 277 -47.30 -29.91 -2.77
C ASP A 277 -48.82 -29.71 -2.83
N GLU A 278 -49.30 -28.47 -2.67
CA GLU A 278 -50.73 -28.11 -2.81
C GLU A 278 -51.23 -28.38 -4.24
N LEU A 279 -50.45 -28.01 -5.27
CA LEU A 279 -50.81 -28.27 -6.67
C LEU A 279 -50.83 -29.77 -7.00
N ARG A 280 -49.85 -30.54 -6.52
CA ARG A 280 -49.83 -32.01 -6.68
C ARG A 280 -51.02 -32.67 -6.01
N TRP A 281 -51.40 -32.19 -4.83
CA TRP A 281 -52.59 -32.66 -4.14
C TRP A 281 -53.86 -32.35 -4.92
N GLY A 282 -53.99 -31.11 -5.43
CA GLY A 282 -55.11 -30.70 -6.29
C GLY A 282 -55.20 -31.48 -7.60
N GLU A 283 -54.07 -31.73 -8.25
CA GLU A 283 -53.98 -32.58 -9.46
C GLU A 283 -54.54 -33.97 -9.18
N LYS A 284 -54.07 -34.61 -8.10
CA LYS A 284 -54.55 -35.94 -7.70
C LYS A 284 -56.06 -35.97 -7.49
N ASN A 285 -56.61 -35.03 -6.72
CA ASN A 285 -58.05 -34.99 -6.46
C ASN A 285 -58.85 -34.73 -7.74
N THR A 286 -58.36 -33.86 -8.62
CA THR A 286 -59.03 -33.58 -9.90
C THR A 286 -59.04 -34.82 -10.80
N MET A 287 -57.98 -35.62 -10.80
CA MET A 287 -57.96 -36.90 -11.52
C MET A 287 -58.96 -37.91 -10.94
N GLU A 288 -59.11 -37.96 -9.61
CA GLU A 288 -60.11 -38.80 -8.94
C GLU A 288 -61.54 -38.36 -9.33
N GLU A 289 -61.84 -37.06 -9.30
CA GLU A 289 -63.13 -36.49 -9.74
C GLU A 289 -63.43 -36.77 -11.22
N ILE A 290 -62.42 -36.67 -12.10
CA ILE A 290 -62.57 -37.03 -13.52
C ILE A 290 -62.96 -38.51 -13.64
N ALA A 291 -62.32 -39.40 -12.90
CA ALA A 291 -62.61 -40.83 -12.94
C ALA A 291 -64.03 -41.14 -12.43
N GLU A 292 -64.49 -40.44 -11.38
CA GLU A 292 -65.87 -40.55 -10.89
C GLU A 292 -66.88 -40.04 -11.91
N MET A 293 -66.62 -38.89 -12.53
CA MET A 293 -67.48 -38.32 -13.58
C MET A 293 -67.58 -39.23 -14.81
N GLU A 294 -66.46 -39.84 -15.22
CA GLU A 294 -66.44 -40.83 -16.30
C GLU A 294 -67.28 -42.07 -15.95
N ASP A 295 -67.27 -42.52 -14.68
CA ASP A 295 -68.11 -43.63 -14.24
C ASP A 295 -69.60 -43.27 -14.26
N ASP A 296 -69.96 -42.07 -13.80
CA ASP A 296 -71.33 -41.57 -13.83
C ASP A 296 -71.86 -41.40 -15.26
N ILE A 297 -71.03 -40.93 -16.20
CA ILE A 297 -71.39 -40.91 -17.63
C ILE A 297 -71.70 -42.31 -18.13
N ARG A 298 -70.86 -43.31 -17.82
CA ARG A 298 -71.11 -44.71 -18.23
C ARG A 298 -72.42 -45.25 -17.64
N ARG A 299 -72.71 -44.94 -16.37
CA ARG A 299 -73.97 -45.33 -15.72
C ARG A 299 -75.18 -44.67 -16.38
N LEU A 300 -75.10 -43.37 -16.66
CA LEU A 300 -76.17 -42.62 -17.33
C LEU A 300 -76.42 -43.12 -18.76
N GLU A 301 -75.37 -43.48 -19.50
CA GLU A 301 -75.50 -44.08 -20.82
C GLU A 301 -76.22 -45.44 -20.77
N GLU A 302 -75.89 -46.29 -19.78
CA GLU A 302 -76.56 -47.57 -19.59
C GLU A 302 -78.03 -47.40 -19.20
N ASP A 303 -78.32 -46.51 -18.26
CA ASP A 303 -79.69 -46.15 -17.87
C ASP A 303 -80.50 -45.62 -19.06
N LEU A 304 -79.89 -44.79 -19.91
CA LEU A 304 -80.51 -44.29 -21.13
C LEU A 304 -80.80 -45.44 -22.10
N ARG A 305 -79.86 -46.37 -22.30
CA ARG A 305 -80.09 -47.56 -23.14
C ARG A 305 -81.26 -48.36 -22.62
N ILE A 306 -81.30 -48.67 -21.32
CA ILE A 306 -82.40 -49.42 -20.68
C ILE A 306 -83.74 -48.71 -20.93
N LYS A 307 -83.80 -47.39 -20.73
CA LYS A 307 -85.01 -46.59 -21.00
C LYS A 307 -85.40 -46.62 -22.48
N VAL A 308 -84.44 -46.52 -23.40
CA VAL A 308 -84.69 -46.63 -24.86
C VAL A 308 -85.21 -48.02 -25.23
N TRP A 309 -84.67 -49.09 -24.64
CA TRP A 309 -85.16 -50.46 -24.85
C TRP A 309 -86.59 -50.65 -24.34
N ASN A 310 -86.90 -50.13 -23.16
CA ASN A 310 -88.26 -50.14 -22.60
C ASN A 310 -89.24 -49.37 -23.50
N LEU A 311 -88.84 -48.20 -24.00
CA LEU A 311 -89.65 -47.41 -24.93
C LEU A 311 -89.86 -48.13 -26.27
N LYS A 312 -88.80 -48.72 -26.85
CA LYS A 312 -88.90 -49.56 -28.05
C LYS A 312 -89.87 -50.72 -27.84
N LEU A 313 -89.80 -51.40 -26.70
CA LEU A 313 -90.71 -52.48 -26.33
C LEU A 313 -92.17 -51.99 -26.26
N ALA A 314 -92.42 -50.85 -25.62
CA ALA A 314 -93.75 -50.24 -25.58
C ALA A 314 -94.26 -49.90 -26.99
N HIS A 315 -93.44 -49.27 -27.83
CA HIS A 315 -93.77 -48.96 -29.23
C HIS A 315 -94.07 -50.22 -30.05
N THR A 316 -93.23 -51.27 -29.97
CA THR A 316 -93.47 -52.53 -30.68
C THR A 316 -94.75 -53.21 -30.19
N ARG A 317 -95.03 -53.18 -28.88
CA ARG A 317 -96.29 -53.70 -28.33
C ARG A 317 -97.51 -52.95 -28.87
N LEU A 318 -97.45 -51.62 -28.96
CA LEU A 318 -98.52 -50.80 -29.54
C LEU A 318 -98.71 -51.08 -31.02
N GLU A 319 -97.63 -51.14 -31.80
CA GLU A 319 -97.68 -51.47 -33.24
C GLU A 319 -98.28 -52.87 -33.47
N THR A 320 -97.82 -53.87 -32.71
CA THR A 320 -98.33 -55.24 -32.82
C THR A 320 -99.83 -55.31 -32.56
N ARG A 321 -100.35 -54.46 -31.67
CA ARG A 321 -101.79 -54.38 -31.36
C ARG A 321 -102.62 -53.76 -32.48
N THR A 322 -102.01 -53.08 -33.46
CA THR A 322 -102.73 -52.55 -34.64
C THR A 322 -103.17 -53.66 -35.61
N TYR A 323 -102.55 -54.85 -35.54
CA TYR A 323 -102.91 -56.02 -36.36
C TYR A 323 -104.13 -56.82 -35.84
N ARG A 324 -104.85 -56.32 -34.82
CA ARG A 324 -106.05 -57.00 -34.31
C ARG A 324 -107.17 -57.00 -35.36
N PRO A 325 -107.86 -58.13 -35.59
CA PRO A 325 -108.88 -58.21 -36.63
C PRO A 325 -110.20 -57.52 -36.25
N ASN A 326 -110.78 -56.79 -37.20
CA ASN A 326 -112.15 -56.26 -37.17
C ASN A 326 -112.54 -55.51 -35.87
N LEU A 327 -113.55 -56.01 -35.16
CA LEU A 327 -114.15 -55.39 -33.97
C LEU A 327 -113.22 -55.39 -32.75
N GLU A 328 -112.14 -56.19 -32.76
CA GLU A 328 -111.16 -56.26 -31.67
C GLU A 328 -110.13 -55.10 -31.72
N LEU A 329 -110.20 -54.21 -32.72
CA LEU A 329 -109.38 -53.01 -32.83
C LEU A 329 -109.89 -51.89 -31.89
N CYS A 330 -109.88 -52.19 -30.59
CA CYS A 330 -110.34 -51.30 -29.52
C CYS A 330 -109.22 -50.35 -29.05
N ARG A 331 -109.54 -49.07 -28.85
CA ARG A 331 -108.65 -48.08 -28.20
C ARG A 331 -108.82 -48.16 -26.68
N ASP A 332 -108.17 -49.14 -26.08
CA ASP A 332 -108.16 -49.30 -24.62
C ASP A 332 -107.11 -48.40 -23.94
N GLN A 333 -107.07 -48.46 -22.60
CA GLN A 333 -106.21 -47.61 -21.79
C GLN A 333 -104.70 -47.80 -22.11
N VAL A 334 -104.32 -48.99 -22.55
CA VAL A 334 -102.96 -49.31 -22.99
C VAL A 334 -102.60 -48.59 -24.30
N GLN A 335 -103.58 -48.34 -25.19
CA GLN A 335 -103.39 -47.58 -26.42
C GLN A 335 -103.29 -46.06 -26.19
N GLN A 336 -103.81 -45.56 -25.06
CA GLN A 336 -103.91 -44.12 -24.75
C GLN A 336 -102.79 -43.59 -23.85
N SER A 337 -101.99 -44.46 -23.22
CA SER A 337 -100.87 -44.07 -22.36
C SER A 337 -99.64 -44.94 -22.65
N PRO A 338 -98.78 -44.51 -23.60
CA PRO A 338 -97.63 -45.30 -24.06
C PRO A 338 -96.38 -45.19 -23.17
N ASN A 339 -96.43 -44.44 -22.07
CA ASN A 339 -95.30 -44.20 -21.16
C ASN A 339 -95.11 -45.31 -20.14
#